data_AF-A0A661V8Y0-F1
#
_entry.id   AF-A0A661V8Y0-F1
#
_cell.length_a   1.000
_cell.length_b   1.000
_cell.length_c   1.000
_cell.angle_alpha   90.00
_cell.angle_beta   90.00
_cell.angle_gamma   90.00
#
_symmetry.space_group_name_H-M   'P 1'
#
loop_
_entity.id
_entity.type
_entity.pdbx_description
1 polymer ?
#
loop_
_entity_poly.entity_id
_entity_poly.type
_entity_poly.pdbx_seq_one_letter_code
_entity_poly.pdbx_strand_id
1 'polypeptide(L)' 'MAKTYCPDCDAVISMENPREGAMITCRECGAELEIISTSPFEVDYPLDFDEDW' A
#
# COMPACT_ATOMS: atom_id res chain seq x y z
N MET A 1 -15.12 5.23 -0.30
CA MET A 1 -13.69 5.56 -0.25
C MET A 1 -13.06 4.76 0.85
N ALA A 2 -12.21 3.82 0.48
CA ALA A 2 -11.47 3.03 1.44
C ALA A 2 -10.34 3.87 2.04
N LYS A 3 -9.97 3.60 3.29
CA LYS A 3 -8.93 4.33 4.03
C LYS A 3 -8.03 3.36 4.78
N THR A 4 -6.74 3.64 4.73
CA THR A 4 -5.71 2.94 5.49
C THR A 4 -4.60 3.93 5.87
N TYR A 5 -3.57 3.46 6.55
CA TYR A 5 -2.42 4.27 6.95
C TYR A 5 -1.16 3.75 6.28
N CYS A 6 -0.28 4.67 5.91
CA CYS A 6 1.05 4.32 5.44
C CYS A 6 1.85 3.69 6.60
N PRO A 7 2.41 2.48 6.46
CA PRO A 7 3.17 1.82 7.53
C PRO A 7 4.51 2.53 7.86
N ASP A 8 4.98 3.43 6.99
CA ASP A 8 6.27 4.13 7.12
C ASP A 8 6.17 5.48 7.85
N CYS A 9 5.10 6.25 7.60
CA CYS A 9 4.97 7.62 8.10
C CYS A 9 3.59 7.95 8.71
N ASP A 10 2.71 6.96 8.89
CA ASP A 10 1.36 7.10 9.44
C ASP A 10 0.41 8.03 8.66
N ALA A 11 0.78 8.43 7.45
CA ALA A 11 -0.07 9.23 6.57
C ALA A 11 -1.35 8.49 6.17
N VAL A 12 -2.48 9.22 6.09
CA VAL A 12 -3.74 8.63 5.63
C VAL A 12 -3.71 8.40 4.13
N ILE A 13 -3.91 7.16 3.71
CA ILE A 13 -4.09 6.79 2.31
C ILE A 13 -5.58 6.56 2.07
N SER A 14 -6.15 7.32 1.14
CA SER A 14 -7.57 7.19 0.76
C SER A 14 -7.71 6.90 -0.73
N MET A 15 -8.46 5.85 -1.07
CA MET A 15 -8.65 5.42 -2.46
C MET A 15 -10.12 5.07 -2.74
N GLU A 16 -10.61 5.39 -3.94
CA GLU A 16 -12.00 5.14 -4.30
C GLU A 16 -12.24 3.69 -4.70
N ASN A 17 -11.40 3.14 -5.58
CA ASN A 17 -11.49 1.80 -6.11
C ASN A 17 -10.12 1.09 -5.99
N PRO A 18 -9.69 0.74 -4.76
CA PRO A 18 -8.44 0.02 -4.58
C PRO A 18 -8.51 -1.35 -5.27
N ARG A 19 -7.41 -1.77 -5.87
CA ARG A 19 -7.28 -3.07 -6.54
C ARG A 19 -6.15 -3.84 -5.85
N GLU A 20 -6.47 -5.03 -5.36
CA GLU A 20 -5.48 -5.94 -4.80
C GLU A 20 -4.38 -6.26 -5.82
N GLY A 21 -3.14 -6.28 -5.35
CA GLY A 21 -1.92 -6.43 -6.16
C GLY A 21 -1.48 -5.16 -6.90
N ALA A 22 -2.15 -4.01 -6.70
CA ALA A 22 -1.72 -2.76 -7.31
C ALA A 22 -0.61 -2.09 -6.50
N MET A 23 0.43 -1.62 -7.19
CA MET A 23 1.48 -0.80 -6.62
C MET A 23 1.04 0.66 -6.49
N ILE A 24 1.30 1.27 -5.34
CA ILE A 24 1.03 2.66 -5.04
C ILE A 24 2.25 3.29 -4.38
N THR A 25 2.35 4.62 -4.48
CA THR A 25 3.39 5.39 -3.78
C THR A 25 2.73 6.30 -2.75
N CYS A 26 3.20 6.25 -1.50
CA CYS A 26 2.78 7.19 -0.48
C CYS A 26 3.18 8.61 -0.88
N ARG A 27 2.21 9.54 -0.90
CA ARG A 27 2.47 10.93 -1.32
C ARG A 27 3.23 11.76 -0.29
N GLU A 28 3.27 11.30 0.96
CA GLU A 28 3.91 12.03 2.06
C GLU A 28 5.39 11.65 2.23
N CYS A 29 5.73 10.35 2.26
CA CYS A 29 7.11 9.89 2.45
C CYS A 29 7.76 9.31 1.19
N GLY A 30 6.99 9.01 0.14
CA GLY A 30 7.51 8.39 -1.08
C GLY A 30 7.66 6.86 -1.02
N ALA A 31 7.25 6.19 0.06
CA ALA A 31 7.32 4.74 0.16
C ALA A 31 6.49 4.05 -0.94
N GLU A 32 7.07 3.01 -1.55
CA GLU A 32 6.37 2.12 -2.49
C GLU A 32 5.66 1.02 -1.69
N LEU A 33 4.36 0.84 -1.95
CA LEU A 33 3.49 -0.08 -1.22
C LEU A 33 2.61 -0.86 -2.20
N GLU A 34 2.25 -2.08 -1.84
CA GLU A 34 1.29 -2.91 -2.55
C GLU A 34 -0.04 -2.96 -1.81
N ILE A 35 -1.17 -2.92 -2.54
CA ILE A 35 -2.49 -3.16 -1.96
C ILE A 35 -2.67 -4.66 -1.75
N ILE A 36 -2.62 -5.11 -0.49
CA ILE A 36 -2.74 -6.53 -0.13
C ILE A 36 -4.18 -6.96 0.21
N SER A 37 -5.08 -6.01 0.48
CA SER A 37 -6.50 -6.28 0.67
C SER A 37 -7.35 -5.06 0.34
N THR A 38 -8.58 -5.29 -0.12
CA THR A 38 -9.54 -4.21 -0.47
C THR A 38 -10.74 -4.14 0.48
N SER A 39 -10.92 -5.16 1.33
CA SER A 39 -12.00 -5.23 2.32
C SER A 39 -11.58 -6.13 3.51
N PRO A 40 -10.89 -5.59 4.53
CA PRO A 40 -10.53 -4.17 4.74
C PRO A 40 -9.47 -3.67 3.76
N PHE A 41 -9.38 -2.35 3.55
CA PHE A 41 -8.32 -1.79 2.70
C PHE A 41 -7.00 -1.75 3.46
N GLU A 42 -6.04 -2.53 2.98
CA GLU A 42 -4.75 -2.73 3.60
C GLU A 42 -3.64 -2.63 2.54
N VAL A 43 -2.49 -2.13 2.98
CA VAL A 43 -1.29 -1.95 2.17
C VAL A 43 -0.09 -2.45 2.96
N ASP A 44 0.90 -2.98 2.27
CA ASP A 44 2.16 -3.40 2.86
C ASP A 44 3.32 -3.08 1.90
N TYR A 45 4.56 -3.26 2.35
CA TYR A 45 5.71 -3.19 1.46
C TYR A 45 5.61 -4.30 0.41
N PRO A 46 5.93 -4.00 -0.87
CA PRO A 46 5.95 -5.03 -1.89
C PRO A 46 6.95 -6.11 -1.51
N LEU A 47 6.61 -7.36 -1.79
CA LEU A 47 7.56 -8.45 -1.67
C LEU A 47 8.63 -8.29 -2.77
N ASP A 48 9.87 -8.02 -2.39
CA ASP A 48 11.01 -8.16 -3.30
C ASP A 48 11.27 -9.64 -3.51
N PHE A 49 10.72 -10.20 -4.59
CA PHE A 49 11.00 -11.58 -5.01
C PHE A 49 12.47 -11.82 -5.41
N ASP A 50 13.30 -10.77 -5.42
CA ASP A 50 14.74 -10.82 -5.73
C ASP A 50 15.63 -10.98 -4.47
N GLU A 51 15.09 -10.96 -3.25
CA GLU A 51 15.82 -11.39 -2.06
C GLU A 51 15.62 -12.91 -1.86
N ASP A 52 16.67 -13.69 -2.14
CA ASP A 52 16.80 -15.14 -1.92
C ASP A 52 16.21 -16.12 -2.97
N TRP A 53 16.88 -16.19 -4.13
CA TRP A 53 17.12 -17.48 -4.81
C TRP A 53 18.60 -17.70 -5.12
#